data_AF-A0A8J3JSL9-F1
#
_entry.id   AF-A0A8J3JSL9-F1
#
_cell.length_a   1.000
_cell.length_b   1.000
_cell.length_c   1.000
_cell.angle_alpha   90.00
_cell.angle_beta   90.00
_cell.angle_gamma   90.00
#
_symmetry.space_group_name_H-M   'P 1'
#
loop_
_entity.id
_entity.type
_entity.pdbx_description
1 polymer ?
#
loop_
_entity_poly.entity_id
_entity_poly.type
_entity_poly.pdbx_seq_one_letter_code
_entity_poly.pdbx_strand_id
1 'polypeptide(L)'
;MTTSTIAVIDLDLPGATISRHVYGHFAEHLGRCIYGGFWVGEDSPVANVRGIRSDVVEALRAISIPNLRWPGGCFADDYHWRDGVGPRESRPRMVNSHWGDVVEDNAFGTHEFMDLCELLGADPYVSGNVGSGSVAEMSEWVEYLTRADDSPMAALRRANGREQPWRVPFWGLGNEAWGCGGNLRAEQFASLARQYATYCRNHGGNLLYRIAAGANEADLHWTETLMRSFDDLAADRAGSAGPFQAVSLHYYTMAGPWSDKGDATGFSTDQWYVTMARARRMEELLTRHSTVMDRYDPHRKVGLVVDEWGTWWNVEKGTNPGFLYQQNTLRDALVAAVHFDAFHRHAERVVMANIAQTVNVLQAMILTDPDSGALVLTPTYHVFAMNTGHHDAAALAVHLRGVETRAVGATELPLVSASASVKGDTALVSLSNLDAETDRTLVLDLRGRDVVGHTARVLTAKALDAHNTPEQLDAVAPTDHAGVHPHPRGLEVELPAHSYVTVALELR
;
A
#
# COMPACT_ATOMS: atom_id res chain seq x y z
N MET A 1 21.98 -31.87 -15.37
CA MET A 1 22.62 -30.59 -15.04
C MET A 1 21.51 -29.74 -14.46
N THR A 2 21.49 -29.53 -13.15
CA THR A 2 20.57 -28.58 -12.53
C THR A 2 20.89 -27.21 -13.13
N THR A 3 19.96 -26.65 -13.88
CA THR A 3 20.09 -25.31 -14.44
C THR A 3 20.04 -24.34 -13.28
N SER A 4 21.19 -23.76 -12.90
CA SER A 4 21.25 -22.72 -11.88
C SER A 4 20.36 -21.54 -12.30
N THR A 5 19.56 -21.01 -11.37
CA THR A 5 18.74 -19.83 -11.65
C THR A 5 19.67 -18.61 -11.69
N ILE A 6 19.54 -17.79 -12.73
CA ILE A 6 20.40 -16.60 -12.94
C ILE A 6 19.51 -15.36 -13.03
N ALA A 7 19.84 -14.32 -12.28
CA ALA A 7 19.29 -12.97 -12.43
C ALA A 7 20.34 -12.09 -13.10
N VAL A 8 20.08 -11.67 -14.35
CA VAL A 8 20.96 -10.72 -15.05
C VAL A 8 20.50 -9.29 -14.77
N ILE A 9 21.42 -8.45 -14.30
CA ILE A 9 21.15 -7.06 -13.90
C ILE A 9 22.27 -6.16 -14.42
N ASP A 10 21.92 -5.21 -15.28
CA ASP A 10 22.83 -4.18 -15.79
C ASP A 10 22.73 -2.92 -14.91
N LEU A 11 23.71 -2.72 -14.02
CA LEU A 11 23.69 -1.69 -12.95
C LEU A 11 23.84 -0.25 -13.47
N ASP A 12 24.24 -0.09 -14.72
CA ASP A 12 24.46 1.19 -15.41
C ASP A 12 23.31 1.61 -16.34
N LEU A 13 22.22 0.82 -16.38
CA LEU A 13 21.03 1.08 -17.19
C LEU A 13 19.79 1.38 -16.32
N PRO A 14 19.75 2.54 -15.64
CA PRO A 14 18.61 2.92 -14.81
C PRO A 14 17.34 3.10 -15.65
N GLY A 15 16.25 2.49 -15.20
CA GLY A 15 14.90 2.65 -15.72
C GLY A 15 14.12 3.74 -14.98
N ALA A 16 12.80 3.60 -14.94
CA ALA A 16 11.91 4.53 -14.25
C ALA A 16 12.14 4.56 -12.73
N THR A 17 11.86 5.70 -12.11
CA THR A 17 11.94 5.85 -10.67
C THR A 17 10.82 5.06 -9.99
N ILE A 18 11.20 4.17 -9.07
CA ILE A 18 10.27 3.53 -8.14
C ILE A 18 9.82 4.59 -7.15
N SER A 19 8.63 5.13 -7.37
CA SER A 19 8.03 6.11 -6.45
C SER A 19 7.98 5.54 -5.04
N ARG A 20 8.49 6.25 -4.05
CA ARG A 20 8.34 5.82 -2.64
C ARG A 20 6.88 5.57 -2.27
N HIS A 21 5.92 6.21 -2.95
CA HIS A 21 4.50 6.06 -2.65
C HIS A 21 3.93 4.68 -3.00
N VAL A 22 4.67 3.78 -3.67
CA VAL A 22 4.26 2.37 -3.80
C VAL A 22 4.35 1.59 -2.46
N TYR A 23 4.97 2.19 -1.45
CA TYR A 23 5.00 1.72 -0.06
C TYR A 23 3.99 2.47 0.82
N GLY A 24 2.92 2.99 0.25
CA GLY A 24 1.88 3.70 0.98
C GLY A 24 1.06 2.79 1.89
N HIS A 25 0.34 3.43 2.81
CA HIS A 25 -0.44 2.78 3.84
C HIS A 25 -1.89 3.28 3.83
N PHE A 26 -2.78 2.51 4.45
CA PHE A 26 -4.21 2.79 4.48
C PHE A 26 -4.78 2.60 5.89
N ALA A 27 -5.52 3.57 6.40
CA ALA A 27 -6.15 3.54 7.70
C ALA A 27 -7.61 3.98 7.59
N GLU A 28 -8.52 3.02 7.57
CA GLU A 28 -9.95 3.26 7.63
C GLU A 28 -10.43 3.36 9.07
N HIS A 29 -11.51 4.11 9.30
CA HIS A 29 -12.35 3.94 10.48
C HIS A 29 -13.00 2.54 10.45
N LEU A 30 -12.22 1.52 10.81
CA LEU A 30 -12.59 0.11 10.79
C LEU A 30 -11.99 -0.59 12.01
N GLY A 31 -12.84 -1.26 12.78
CA GLY A 31 -12.43 -2.08 13.91
C GLY A 31 -11.50 -1.32 14.86
N ARG A 32 -10.25 -1.79 14.98
CA ARG A 32 -9.22 -1.16 15.83
C ARG A 32 -8.08 -0.53 15.04
N CYS A 33 -8.31 -0.14 13.78
CA CYS A 33 -7.29 0.55 12.99
C CYS A 33 -7.03 1.95 13.57
N ILE A 34 -8.08 2.77 13.65
CA ILE A 34 -8.01 4.11 14.25
C ILE A 34 -8.01 4.00 15.78
N TYR A 35 -9.11 3.54 16.37
CA TYR A 35 -9.25 3.48 17.83
C TYR A 35 -8.47 2.29 18.42
N GLY A 36 -7.55 2.58 19.34
CA GLY A 36 -6.61 1.63 19.91
C GLY A 36 -5.36 1.39 19.05
N GLY A 37 -5.51 1.43 17.72
CA GLY A 37 -4.40 1.29 16.77
C GLY A 37 -3.57 2.55 16.58
N PHE A 38 -4.20 3.71 16.36
CA PHE A 38 -3.53 5.02 16.31
C PHE A 38 -3.95 5.93 17.46
N TRP A 39 -5.26 6.12 17.60
CA TRP A 39 -5.87 7.02 18.57
C TRP A 39 -6.21 6.26 19.86
N VAL A 40 -5.62 6.71 20.96
CA VAL A 40 -5.90 6.21 22.31
C VAL A 40 -6.56 7.27 23.19
N GLY A 41 -6.58 8.53 22.75
CA GLY A 41 -7.07 9.68 23.53
C GLY A 41 -5.97 10.29 24.42
N GLU A 42 -6.05 11.60 24.63
CA GLU A 42 -5.00 12.38 25.32
C GLU A 42 -4.78 11.95 26.78
N ASP A 43 -5.85 11.54 27.46
CA ASP A 43 -5.81 11.08 28.86
C ASP A 43 -5.48 9.58 29.00
N SER A 44 -5.17 8.89 27.90
CA SER A 44 -4.83 7.47 27.93
C SER A 44 -3.52 7.21 28.70
N PRO A 45 -3.43 6.11 29.47
CA PRO A 45 -2.16 5.70 30.09
C PRO A 45 -1.13 5.19 29.07
N VAL A 46 -1.54 4.89 27.84
CA VAL A 46 -0.62 4.53 26.75
C VAL A 46 0.15 5.78 26.33
N ALA A 47 1.48 5.69 26.26
CA ALA A 47 2.33 6.80 25.87
C ALA A 47 1.90 7.36 24.51
N ASN A 48 1.54 8.64 24.49
CA ASN A 48 0.93 9.28 23.32
C ASN A 48 1.35 10.75 23.19
N VAL A 49 1.23 11.26 21.97
CA VAL A 49 1.34 12.69 21.66
C VAL A 49 -0.01 13.15 21.15
N ARG A 50 -0.67 14.02 21.91
CA ARG A 50 -2.01 14.55 21.58
C ARG A 50 -3.03 13.44 21.28
N GLY A 51 -2.99 12.33 22.03
CA GLY A 51 -3.90 11.19 21.90
C GLY A 51 -3.48 10.14 20.86
N ILE A 52 -2.40 10.37 20.11
CA ILE A 52 -1.86 9.42 19.14
C ILE A 52 -0.72 8.63 19.78
N ARG A 53 -0.82 7.30 19.83
CA ARG A 53 0.18 6.46 20.53
C ARG A 53 1.56 6.52 19.85
N SER A 54 2.59 6.76 20.66
CA SER A 54 3.93 7.12 20.18
C SER A 54 4.70 5.92 19.60
N ASP A 55 4.49 4.74 20.16
CA ASP A 55 5.13 3.49 19.76
C ASP A 55 4.78 3.08 18.30
N VAL A 56 3.53 3.26 17.89
CA VAL A 56 3.08 3.04 16.50
C VAL A 56 3.69 4.09 15.56
N VAL A 57 3.73 5.36 15.97
CA VAL A 57 4.38 6.42 15.18
C VAL A 57 5.85 6.13 14.97
N GLU A 58 6.58 5.73 16.02
CA GLU A 58 7.99 5.40 15.95
C GLU A 58 8.27 4.21 15.02
N ALA A 59 7.48 3.13 15.13
CA ALA A 59 7.58 1.97 14.26
C ALA A 59 7.35 2.34 12.79
N LEU A 60 6.28 3.08 12.47
CA LEU A 60 5.98 3.46 11.09
C LEU A 60 7.01 4.46 10.51
N ARG A 61 7.56 5.36 11.34
CA ARG A 61 8.69 6.22 10.93
C ARG A 61 9.94 5.41 10.60
N ALA A 62 10.22 4.34 11.34
CA ALA A 62 11.38 3.50 11.10
C ALA A 62 11.36 2.81 9.72
N ILE A 63 10.16 2.59 9.15
CA ILE A 63 10.00 2.08 7.77
C ILE A 63 9.80 3.18 6.73
N SER A 64 9.99 4.45 7.11
CA SER A 64 9.86 5.61 6.22
C SER A 64 8.51 5.66 5.49
N ILE A 65 7.42 5.49 6.24
CA ILE A 65 6.04 5.60 5.72
C ILE A 65 5.88 6.84 4.82
N PRO A 66 5.58 6.67 3.51
CA PRO A 66 5.61 7.76 2.54
C PRO A 66 4.29 8.54 2.49
N ASN A 67 3.16 7.85 2.66
CA ASN A 67 1.83 8.43 2.66
C ASN A 67 0.84 7.54 3.42
N LEU A 68 -0.26 8.14 3.88
CA LEU A 68 -1.33 7.45 4.58
C LEU A 68 -2.69 7.87 4.01
N ARG A 69 -3.46 6.89 3.53
CA ARG A 69 -4.83 7.05 3.03
C ARG A 69 -5.86 6.97 4.17
N TRP A 70 -6.82 7.90 4.22
CA TRP A 70 -7.88 8.03 5.25
C TRP A 70 -9.07 8.86 4.70
N PRO A 71 -10.33 8.74 5.17
CA PRO A 71 -10.85 7.98 6.31
C PRO A 71 -11.25 6.55 6.04
N GLY A 72 -11.04 6.06 4.82
CA GLY A 72 -11.32 4.67 4.52
C GLY A 72 -11.82 4.39 3.13
N GLY A 73 -12.12 3.11 2.92
CA GLY A 73 -12.69 2.62 1.69
C GLY A 73 -14.17 2.94 1.74
N CYS A 74 -14.97 1.97 2.16
CA CYS A 74 -16.41 2.14 2.25
C CYS A 74 -16.82 3.25 3.22
N PHE A 75 -16.11 3.41 4.35
CA PHE A 75 -16.41 4.47 5.31
C PHE A 75 -16.31 5.88 4.71
N ALA A 76 -15.38 6.13 3.78
CA ALA A 76 -15.21 7.47 3.23
C ALA A 76 -16.43 7.96 2.43
N ASP A 77 -17.18 7.06 1.80
CA ASP A 77 -18.39 7.42 1.06
C ASP A 77 -19.66 7.51 1.94
N ASP A 78 -19.54 7.27 3.24
CA ASP A 78 -20.54 7.60 4.27
C ASP A 78 -20.08 8.75 5.18
N TYR A 79 -18.82 9.20 5.05
CA TYR A 79 -18.23 10.18 5.95
C TYR A 79 -18.58 11.61 5.55
N HIS A 80 -19.07 12.39 6.51
CA HIS A 80 -19.29 13.82 6.37
C HIS A 80 -18.25 14.58 7.21
N TRP A 81 -17.23 15.15 6.57
CA TRP A 81 -16.02 15.63 7.26
C TRP A 81 -16.25 16.68 8.35
N ARG A 82 -17.36 17.43 8.27
CA ARG A 82 -17.75 18.41 9.27
C ARG A 82 -18.06 17.78 10.62
N ASP A 83 -18.43 16.50 10.64
CA ASP A 83 -18.71 15.73 11.85
C ASP A 83 -17.42 15.44 12.64
N GLY A 84 -16.27 15.42 11.96
CA GLY A 84 -14.95 15.20 12.56
C GLY A 84 -14.15 16.47 12.87
N VAL A 85 -14.78 17.64 12.95
CA VAL A 85 -14.10 18.90 13.34
C VAL A 85 -14.89 19.63 14.43
N GLY A 86 -14.25 20.59 15.09
CA GLY A 86 -14.84 21.28 16.25
C GLY A 86 -14.51 20.61 17.58
N PRO A 87 -15.06 21.16 18.68
CA PRO A 87 -14.88 20.62 20.03
C PRO A 87 -15.31 19.14 20.07
N ARG A 88 -14.38 18.27 20.50
CA ARG A 88 -14.50 16.82 20.36
C ARG A 88 -15.73 16.26 21.07
N GLU A 89 -16.07 16.82 22.22
CA GLU A 89 -17.24 16.47 23.03
C GLU A 89 -18.59 16.83 22.39
N SER A 90 -18.58 17.70 21.37
CA SER A 90 -19.76 18.13 20.63
C SER A 90 -19.89 17.47 19.25
N ARG A 91 -18.93 16.63 18.85
CA ARG A 91 -18.96 15.94 17.56
C ARG A 91 -20.11 14.91 17.54
N PRO A 92 -20.88 14.82 16.45
CA PRO A 92 -21.98 13.87 16.35
C PRO A 92 -21.43 12.44 16.27
N ARG A 93 -22.21 11.50 16.82
CA ARG A 93 -21.94 10.07 16.67
C ARG A 93 -22.58 9.56 15.40
N MET A 94 -21.94 8.62 14.73
CA MET A 94 -22.49 7.88 13.60
C MET A 94 -22.42 6.38 13.83
N VAL A 95 -23.19 5.60 13.08
CA VAL A 95 -23.09 4.14 13.10
C VAL A 95 -22.25 3.73 11.91
N ASN A 96 -21.18 2.98 12.17
CA ASN A 96 -20.37 2.39 11.12
C ASN A 96 -21.07 1.13 10.59
N SER A 97 -22.00 1.33 9.66
CA SER A 97 -22.86 0.28 9.12
C SER A 97 -22.13 -0.75 8.26
N HIS A 98 -20.97 -0.39 7.72
CA HIS A 98 -20.13 -1.33 6.98
C HIS A 98 -19.40 -2.30 7.93
N TRP A 99 -18.94 -1.80 9.07
CA TRP A 99 -17.94 -2.50 9.90
C TRP A 99 -18.44 -2.81 11.31
N GLY A 100 -19.47 -3.66 11.37
CA GLY A 100 -19.95 -4.27 12.62
C GLY A 100 -21.02 -3.46 13.37
N ASP A 101 -21.63 -2.47 12.72
CA ASP A 101 -22.69 -1.61 13.29
C ASP A 101 -22.31 -0.97 14.63
N VAL A 102 -21.02 -0.65 14.77
CA VAL A 102 -20.49 -0.01 15.98
C VAL A 102 -20.63 1.50 15.90
N VAL A 103 -20.75 2.13 17.07
CA VAL A 103 -20.84 3.59 17.18
C VAL A 103 -19.45 4.21 17.00
N GLU A 104 -19.34 5.05 16.00
CA GLU A 104 -18.23 5.96 15.73
C GLU A 104 -18.53 7.30 16.42
N ASP A 105 -17.62 7.78 17.27
CA ASP A 105 -17.81 9.02 18.02
C ASP A 105 -17.12 10.25 17.39
N ASN A 106 -16.43 10.05 16.26
CA ASN A 106 -15.68 11.06 15.53
C ASN A 106 -14.61 11.75 16.38
N ALA A 107 -14.13 11.11 17.46
CA ALA A 107 -13.07 11.65 18.30
C ALA A 107 -11.76 11.84 17.53
N PHE A 108 -11.51 10.98 16.54
CA PHE A 108 -10.46 11.14 15.53
C PHE A 108 -11.07 11.64 14.22
N GLY A 109 -10.76 12.87 13.83
CA GLY A 109 -11.26 13.47 12.60
C GLY A 109 -10.15 14.19 11.84
N THR A 110 -10.51 15.26 11.14
CA THR A 110 -9.58 15.92 10.20
C THR A 110 -8.31 16.41 10.90
N HIS A 111 -8.42 17.07 12.08
CA HIS A 111 -7.23 17.61 12.75
C HIS A 111 -6.33 16.49 13.27
N GLU A 112 -6.92 15.46 13.88
CA GLU A 112 -6.16 14.34 14.43
C GLU A 112 -5.45 13.52 13.33
N PHE A 113 -6.09 13.33 12.17
CA PHE A 113 -5.45 12.70 11.01
C PHE A 113 -4.28 13.51 10.44
N MET A 114 -4.44 14.82 10.33
CA MET A 114 -3.38 15.69 9.82
C MET A 114 -2.20 15.77 10.80
N ASP A 115 -2.49 15.79 12.10
CA ASP A 115 -1.48 15.69 13.16
C ASP A 115 -0.73 14.35 13.12
N LEU A 116 -1.44 13.25 12.89
CA LEU A 116 -0.83 11.93 12.68
C LEU A 116 0.15 11.96 11.50
N CYS A 117 -0.26 12.51 10.36
CA CYS A 117 0.62 12.62 9.19
C CYS A 117 1.85 13.50 9.48
N GLU A 118 1.71 14.61 10.19
CA GLU A 118 2.83 15.46 10.62
C GLU A 118 3.80 14.71 11.57
N LEU A 119 3.27 13.93 12.52
CA LEU A 119 4.07 13.11 13.43
C LEU A 119 4.83 11.99 12.71
N LEU A 120 4.18 11.34 11.73
CA LEU A 120 4.78 10.30 10.89
C LEU A 120 5.80 10.87 9.89
N GLY A 121 5.66 12.15 9.51
CA GLY A 121 6.36 12.71 8.35
C GLY A 121 5.85 12.15 7.02
N ALA A 122 4.59 11.66 6.99
CA ALA A 122 3.96 11.06 5.83
C ALA A 122 3.11 12.09 5.07
N ASP A 123 3.01 11.94 3.75
CA ASP A 123 2.11 12.75 2.93
C ASP A 123 0.63 12.32 3.15
N PRO A 124 -0.30 13.23 3.46
CA PRO A 124 -1.71 12.90 3.59
C PRO A 124 -2.35 12.51 2.25
N TYR A 125 -3.07 11.40 2.23
CA TYR A 125 -4.00 11.03 1.17
C TYR A 125 -5.43 11.00 1.73
N VAL A 126 -6.22 12.03 1.41
CA VAL A 126 -7.61 12.15 1.85
C VAL A 126 -8.54 11.57 0.80
N SER A 127 -9.42 10.64 1.19
CA SER A 127 -10.48 10.08 0.34
C SER A 127 -11.78 10.85 0.56
N GLY A 128 -12.24 11.58 -0.45
CA GLY A 128 -13.46 12.39 -0.37
C GLY A 128 -14.72 11.59 -0.73
N ASN A 129 -15.82 11.89 -0.04
CA ASN A 129 -17.13 11.28 -0.26
C ASN A 129 -17.77 11.73 -1.59
N VAL A 130 -18.04 10.78 -2.49
CA VAL A 130 -18.84 11.00 -3.72
C VAL A 130 -20.21 10.33 -3.61
N GLY A 131 -20.29 9.16 -2.98
CA GLY A 131 -21.46 8.30 -2.94
C GLY A 131 -22.67 8.94 -2.26
N SER A 132 -22.47 9.52 -1.07
CA SER A 132 -23.52 10.16 -0.27
C SER A 132 -23.29 11.65 -0.01
N GLY A 133 -22.08 12.14 -0.29
CA GLY A 133 -21.68 13.53 -0.12
C GLY A 133 -22.15 14.45 -1.26
N SER A 134 -21.78 15.72 -1.15
CA SER A 134 -22.02 16.72 -2.19
C SER A 134 -20.75 17.32 -2.76
N VAL A 135 -20.83 17.84 -3.99
CA VAL A 135 -19.71 18.58 -4.63
C VAL A 135 -19.23 19.75 -3.76
N ALA A 136 -20.18 20.47 -3.14
CA ALA A 136 -19.87 21.60 -2.25
C ALA A 136 -19.11 21.13 -1.01
N GLU A 137 -19.56 20.04 -0.37
CA GLU A 137 -18.93 19.47 0.81
C GLU A 137 -17.46 19.09 0.57
N MET A 138 -17.17 18.38 -0.52
CA MET A 138 -15.79 18.00 -0.87
C MET A 138 -14.93 19.23 -1.17
N SER A 139 -15.47 20.20 -1.91
CA SER A 139 -14.77 21.46 -2.23
C SER A 139 -14.44 22.26 -0.96
N GLU A 140 -15.39 22.36 -0.04
CA GLU A 140 -15.20 23.03 1.25
C GLU A 140 -14.17 22.32 2.12
N TRP A 141 -14.06 20.98 2.05
CA TRP A 141 -13.04 20.25 2.80
C TRP A 141 -11.63 20.56 2.30
N VAL A 142 -11.45 20.57 0.97
CA VAL A 142 -10.19 21.00 0.34
C VAL A 142 -9.85 22.44 0.78
N GLU A 143 -10.83 23.35 0.75
CA GLU A 143 -10.64 24.72 1.19
C GLU A 143 -10.22 24.81 2.66
N TYR A 144 -10.94 24.10 3.54
CA TYR A 144 -10.67 24.04 4.97
C TYR A 144 -9.22 23.63 5.24
N LEU A 145 -8.76 22.58 4.58
CA LEU A 145 -7.42 22.03 4.76
C LEU A 145 -6.31 22.92 4.20
N THR A 146 -6.50 23.50 3.01
CA THR A 146 -5.38 24.00 2.20
C THR A 146 -5.37 25.51 1.99
N ARG A 147 -6.45 26.22 2.33
CA ARG A 147 -6.56 27.67 2.06
C ARG A 147 -5.80 28.53 3.07
N ALA A 148 -4.92 29.40 2.54
CA ALA A 148 -4.07 30.28 3.34
C ALA A 148 -4.70 31.66 3.59
N ASP A 149 -5.39 32.21 2.60
CA ASP A 149 -6.09 33.49 2.66
C ASP A 149 -7.37 33.42 3.52
N ASP A 150 -7.98 34.57 3.75
CA ASP A 150 -9.20 34.65 4.54
C ASP A 150 -10.41 34.10 3.75
N SER A 151 -11.13 33.17 4.39
CA SER A 151 -12.34 32.55 3.85
C SER A 151 -13.13 31.94 5.00
N PRO A 152 -14.44 31.65 4.82
CA PRO A 152 -15.22 30.98 5.85
C PRO A 152 -14.59 29.65 6.32
N MET A 153 -14.05 28.84 5.41
CA MET A 153 -13.44 27.56 5.78
C MET A 153 -12.06 27.72 6.42
N ALA A 154 -11.25 28.69 5.97
CA ALA A 154 -9.99 29.00 6.64
C ALA A 154 -10.23 29.55 8.06
N ALA A 155 -11.19 30.44 8.24
CA ALA A 155 -11.59 30.96 9.56
C ALA A 155 -12.09 29.83 10.48
N LEU A 156 -12.89 28.89 9.95
CA LEU A 156 -13.33 27.72 10.70
C LEU A 156 -12.15 26.83 11.12
N ARG A 157 -11.15 26.63 10.25
CA ARG A 157 -9.93 25.88 10.62
C ARG A 157 -9.17 26.56 11.75
N ARG A 158 -8.98 27.89 11.67
CA ARG A 158 -8.32 28.69 12.71
C ARG A 158 -9.06 28.61 14.05
N ALA A 159 -10.39 28.74 14.03
CA ALA A 159 -11.23 28.62 15.21
C ALA A 159 -11.11 27.25 15.89
N ASN A 160 -10.79 26.21 15.12
CA ASN A 160 -10.55 24.85 15.62
C ASN A 160 -9.09 24.59 16.02
N GLY A 161 -8.25 25.63 16.12
CA GLY A 161 -6.90 25.54 16.68
C GLY A 161 -5.77 25.38 15.66
N ARG A 162 -6.05 25.36 14.35
CA ARG A 162 -5.01 25.32 13.31
C ARG A 162 -4.95 26.62 12.52
N GLU A 163 -3.91 27.41 12.79
CA GLU A 163 -3.70 28.70 12.11
C GLU A 163 -3.34 28.53 10.63
N GLN A 164 -2.25 27.82 10.35
CA GLN A 164 -1.70 27.63 9.00
C GLN A 164 -2.41 26.50 8.24
N PRO A 165 -2.60 26.62 6.92
CA PRO A 165 -3.08 25.49 6.13
C PRO A 165 -2.12 24.31 6.23
N TRP A 166 -2.62 23.11 5.94
CA TRP A 166 -1.78 21.93 5.76
C TRP A 166 -1.37 21.76 4.30
N ARG A 167 -0.38 20.90 4.09
CA ARG A 167 -0.08 20.34 2.78
C ARG A 167 -0.86 19.04 2.60
N VAL A 168 -1.70 18.97 1.57
CA VAL A 168 -2.49 17.78 1.21
C VAL A 168 -2.22 17.47 -0.26
N PRO A 169 -1.23 16.62 -0.58
CA PRO A 169 -0.86 16.35 -1.96
C PRO A 169 -1.86 15.43 -2.67
N PHE A 170 -2.44 14.43 -1.97
CA PHE A 170 -3.25 13.39 -2.61
C PHE A 170 -4.71 13.49 -2.21
N TRP A 171 -5.61 13.42 -3.21
CA TRP A 171 -7.04 13.56 -3.00
C TRP A 171 -7.82 12.52 -3.81
N GLY A 172 -8.53 11.64 -3.11
CA GLY A 172 -9.39 10.60 -3.68
C GLY A 172 -10.75 11.16 -4.04
N LEU A 173 -11.24 10.82 -5.22
CA LEU A 173 -12.56 11.18 -5.72
C LEU A 173 -13.48 9.97 -5.59
N GLY A 174 -14.06 9.79 -4.41
CA GLY A 174 -14.83 8.61 -4.05
C GLY A 174 -13.95 7.38 -3.84
N ASN A 175 -14.56 6.30 -3.36
CA ASN A 175 -13.99 5.00 -3.19
C ASN A 175 -14.97 3.92 -3.66
N GLU A 176 -14.46 2.83 -4.26
CA GLU A 176 -15.24 1.64 -4.65
C GLU A 176 -16.66 1.97 -5.17
N ALA A 177 -16.74 2.94 -6.08
CA ALA A 177 -18.01 3.49 -6.53
C ALA A 177 -18.90 2.45 -7.23
N TRP A 178 -18.30 1.38 -7.76
CA TRP A 178 -18.97 0.19 -8.29
C TRP A 178 -19.66 -0.67 -7.22
N GLY A 179 -19.29 -0.52 -5.95
CA GLY A 179 -19.75 -1.31 -4.80
C GLY A 179 -20.33 -0.41 -3.71
N CYS A 180 -19.68 -0.38 -2.54
CA CYS A 180 -20.18 0.34 -1.36
C CYS A 180 -20.32 1.86 -1.59
N GLY A 181 -19.51 2.46 -2.46
CA GLY A 181 -19.60 3.89 -2.81
C GLY A 181 -20.79 4.30 -3.69
N GLY A 182 -21.79 3.43 -3.88
CA GLY A 182 -23.06 3.78 -4.52
C GLY A 182 -23.56 2.84 -5.63
N ASN A 183 -22.95 1.67 -5.83
CA ASN A 183 -23.31 0.71 -6.87
C ASN A 183 -23.48 1.33 -8.27
N LEU A 184 -22.58 2.27 -8.60
CA LEU A 184 -22.64 3.05 -9.83
C LEU A 184 -22.11 2.26 -11.02
N ARG A 185 -22.67 2.52 -12.21
CA ARG A 185 -22.03 2.10 -13.46
C ARG A 185 -20.84 2.99 -13.78
N ALA A 186 -19.86 2.45 -14.49
CA ALA A 186 -18.62 3.15 -14.85
C ALA A 186 -18.88 4.51 -15.52
N GLU A 187 -19.86 4.62 -16.43
CA GLU A 187 -20.16 5.88 -17.13
C GLU A 187 -20.77 6.94 -16.22
N GLN A 188 -21.58 6.51 -15.25
CA GLN A 188 -22.16 7.41 -14.24
C GLN A 188 -21.06 7.95 -13.34
N PHE A 189 -20.19 7.07 -12.85
CA PHE A 189 -19.08 7.46 -12.01
C PHE A 189 -18.08 8.36 -12.75
N ALA A 190 -17.73 8.05 -14.00
CA ALA A 190 -16.84 8.91 -14.79
C ALA A 190 -17.36 10.35 -14.90
N SER A 191 -18.67 10.53 -15.06
CA SER A 191 -19.31 11.85 -15.08
C SER A 191 -19.19 12.57 -13.73
N LEU A 192 -19.43 11.85 -12.62
CA LEU A 192 -19.31 12.38 -11.26
C LEU A 192 -17.86 12.72 -10.92
N ALA A 193 -16.91 11.84 -11.18
CA ALA A 193 -15.48 12.07 -10.93
C ALA A 193 -15.00 13.36 -11.61
N ARG A 194 -15.37 13.60 -12.88
CA ARG A 194 -15.07 14.86 -13.58
C ARG A 194 -15.70 16.08 -12.89
N GLN A 195 -16.96 15.96 -12.48
CA GLN A 195 -17.68 17.04 -11.80
C GLN A 195 -17.03 17.38 -10.46
N TYR A 196 -16.84 16.41 -9.57
CA TYR A 196 -16.23 16.60 -8.25
C TYR A 196 -14.80 17.13 -8.35
N ALA A 197 -13.98 16.58 -9.26
CA ALA A 197 -12.60 17.01 -9.47
C ALA A 197 -12.50 18.50 -9.84
N THR A 198 -13.45 19.03 -10.60
CA THR A 198 -13.49 20.45 -11.03
C THR A 198 -13.51 21.42 -9.85
N TYR A 199 -14.16 21.04 -8.74
CA TYR A 199 -14.32 21.89 -7.56
C TYR A 199 -13.28 21.60 -6.47
N CYS A 200 -12.49 20.53 -6.60
CA CYS A 200 -11.31 20.30 -5.78
C CYS A 200 -10.15 21.18 -6.29
N ARG A 201 -10.07 22.43 -5.82
CA ARG A 201 -9.12 23.43 -6.35
C ARG A 201 -7.79 23.44 -5.61
N ASN A 202 -6.77 23.91 -6.31
CA ASN A 202 -5.45 24.15 -5.72
C ASN A 202 -5.47 25.45 -4.90
N HIS A 203 -5.14 25.38 -3.61
CA HIS A 203 -5.08 26.54 -2.70
C HIS A 203 -3.78 26.57 -1.90
N GLY A 204 -3.32 27.77 -1.52
CA GLY A 204 -2.17 27.92 -0.61
C GLY A 204 -0.88 27.27 -1.11
N GLY A 205 -0.69 27.15 -2.43
CA GLY A 205 0.45 26.45 -3.04
C GLY A 205 0.31 24.92 -3.10
N ASN A 206 -0.78 24.34 -2.59
CA ASN A 206 -1.08 22.92 -2.77
C ASN A 206 -1.48 22.64 -4.22
N LEU A 207 -0.75 21.71 -4.85
CA LEU A 207 -1.11 21.13 -6.13
C LEU A 207 -1.70 19.74 -5.87
N LEU A 208 -3.03 19.63 -5.91
CA LEU A 208 -3.68 18.35 -5.67
C LEU A 208 -3.39 17.38 -6.81
N TYR A 209 -2.99 16.18 -6.42
CA TYR A 209 -2.95 14.99 -7.25
C TYR A 209 -4.24 14.21 -7.01
N ARG A 210 -5.21 14.40 -7.90
CA ARG A 210 -6.56 13.83 -7.77
C ARG A 210 -6.57 12.42 -8.33
N ILE A 211 -7.15 11.49 -7.57
CA ILE A 211 -7.18 10.06 -7.87
C ILE A 211 -8.65 9.65 -7.99
N ALA A 212 -9.09 9.23 -9.18
CA ALA A 212 -10.44 8.73 -9.39
C ALA A 212 -10.54 7.26 -8.99
N ALA A 213 -11.60 6.87 -8.25
CA ALA A 213 -11.85 5.47 -7.88
C ALA A 213 -11.91 4.58 -9.14
N GLY A 214 -10.94 3.69 -9.29
CA GLY A 214 -10.82 2.86 -10.47
C GLY A 214 -11.35 1.44 -10.26
N ALA A 215 -10.77 0.49 -10.99
CA ALA A 215 -11.37 -0.81 -11.20
C ALA A 215 -11.25 -1.76 -9.99
N ASN A 216 -12.22 -2.66 -9.87
CA ASN A 216 -12.08 -3.86 -9.07
C ASN A 216 -11.47 -5.00 -9.90
N GLU A 217 -10.38 -5.59 -9.42
CA GLU A 217 -9.70 -6.72 -10.06
C GLU A 217 -9.51 -6.54 -11.59
N ALA A 218 -10.20 -7.35 -12.39
CA ALA A 218 -10.06 -7.45 -13.83
C ALA A 218 -11.16 -6.69 -14.61
N ASP A 219 -11.87 -5.76 -13.96
CA ASP A 219 -12.85 -4.90 -14.64
C ASP A 219 -12.17 -3.86 -15.54
N LEU A 220 -11.72 -4.32 -16.71
CA LEU A 220 -11.09 -3.47 -17.72
C LEU A 220 -12.07 -2.45 -18.32
N HIS A 221 -13.37 -2.71 -18.26
CA HIS A 221 -14.39 -1.80 -18.77
C HIS A 221 -14.46 -0.53 -17.91
N TRP A 222 -14.32 -0.66 -16.58
CA TRP A 222 -14.22 0.49 -15.69
C TRP A 222 -13.03 1.37 -16.03
N THR A 223 -11.83 0.78 -16.14
CA THR A 223 -10.60 1.48 -16.52
C THR A 223 -10.74 2.14 -17.88
N GLU A 224 -11.23 1.42 -18.89
CA GLU A 224 -11.46 1.99 -20.22
C GLU A 224 -12.41 3.19 -20.18
N THR A 225 -13.49 3.10 -19.39
CA THR A 225 -14.50 4.17 -19.31
C THR A 225 -13.95 5.44 -18.68
N LEU A 226 -13.17 5.31 -17.59
CA LEU A 226 -12.48 6.45 -16.99
C LEU A 226 -11.47 7.06 -17.96
N MET A 227 -10.68 6.24 -18.65
CA MET A 227 -9.67 6.72 -19.61
C MET A 227 -10.31 7.40 -20.83
N ARG A 228 -11.44 6.91 -21.32
CA ARG A 228 -12.24 7.56 -22.39
C ARG A 228 -12.85 8.89 -21.97
N SER A 229 -12.99 9.13 -20.68
CA SER A 229 -13.59 10.36 -20.18
C SER A 229 -12.66 11.57 -20.33
N PHE A 230 -11.37 11.37 -20.56
CA PHE A 230 -10.40 12.45 -20.76
C PHE A 230 -10.49 13.06 -22.17
N ASP A 231 -10.15 14.35 -22.26
CA ASP A 231 -9.92 15.00 -23.56
C ASP A 231 -8.54 14.56 -24.10
N ASP A 232 -8.40 14.48 -25.43
CA ASP A 232 -7.27 13.88 -26.18
C ASP A 232 -5.90 13.91 -25.46
N LEU A 233 -5.61 12.87 -24.68
CA LEU A 233 -4.35 12.73 -23.93
C LEU A 233 -3.14 12.45 -24.84
N ALA A 234 -3.38 12.04 -26.09
CA ALA A 234 -2.33 11.80 -27.07
C ALA A 234 -1.84 13.08 -27.76
N ALA A 235 -2.66 14.14 -27.79
CA ALA A 235 -2.37 15.37 -28.53
C ALA A 235 -1.13 16.15 -28.03
N ASP A 236 -0.89 16.20 -26.72
CA ASP A 236 0.17 17.02 -26.14
C ASP A 236 0.92 16.31 -25.02
N ARG A 237 2.15 15.84 -25.28
CA ARG A 237 2.99 15.17 -24.26
C ARG A 237 3.19 15.98 -22.97
N ALA A 238 3.16 17.31 -23.00
CA ALA A 238 3.39 18.18 -21.85
C ALA A 238 2.11 18.71 -21.16
N GLY A 239 0.93 18.41 -21.74
CA GLY A 239 -0.35 18.89 -21.25
C GLY A 239 -0.80 18.22 -19.94
N SER A 240 -1.58 18.96 -19.14
CA SER A 240 -2.22 18.41 -17.92
C SER A 240 -3.13 17.24 -18.28
N ALA A 241 -3.12 16.20 -17.44
CA ALA A 241 -3.82 14.94 -17.67
C ALA A 241 -5.35 15.04 -17.68
N GLY A 242 -5.98 16.22 -17.62
CA GLY A 242 -7.43 16.38 -17.48
C GLY A 242 -7.86 16.47 -16.01
N PRO A 243 -9.15 16.27 -15.68
CA PRO A 243 -9.70 16.70 -14.39
C PRO A 243 -9.08 15.99 -13.18
N PHE A 244 -8.54 14.79 -13.36
CA PHE A 244 -7.78 14.05 -12.35
C PHE A 244 -6.47 13.49 -12.93
N GLN A 245 -5.53 13.12 -12.05
CA GLN A 245 -4.15 12.79 -12.39
C GLN A 245 -3.86 11.29 -12.33
N ALA A 246 -4.75 10.50 -11.71
CA ALA A 246 -4.63 9.05 -11.64
C ALA A 246 -5.99 8.37 -11.56
N VAL A 247 -5.98 7.07 -11.84
CA VAL A 247 -7.08 6.13 -11.56
C VAL A 247 -6.58 5.06 -10.61
N SER A 248 -7.45 4.61 -9.71
CA SER A 248 -7.07 3.59 -8.74
C SER A 248 -7.30 2.14 -9.23
N LEU A 249 -6.82 1.15 -8.48
CA LEU A 249 -7.03 -0.27 -8.73
C LEU A 249 -7.04 -1.02 -7.41
N HIS A 250 -8.07 -1.83 -7.18
CA HIS A 250 -8.18 -2.65 -5.98
C HIS A 250 -7.98 -4.13 -6.33
N TYR A 251 -7.13 -4.82 -5.56
CA TYR A 251 -6.95 -6.27 -5.68
C TYR A 251 -6.50 -6.91 -4.37
N TYR A 252 -7.38 -7.75 -3.79
CA TYR A 252 -7.09 -8.53 -2.59
C TYR A 252 -6.65 -9.97 -2.92
N THR A 253 -5.70 -10.47 -2.15
CA THR A 253 -5.18 -11.84 -2.25
C THR A 253 -5.87 -12.73 -1.22
N MET A 254 -6.53 -13.79 -1.69
CA MET A 254 -7.25 -14.78 -0.88
C MET A 254 -6.87 -16.19 -1.36
N ALA A 255 -6.91 -17.18 -0.48
CA ALA A 255 -6.61 -18.57 -0.81
C ALA A 255 -7.87 -19.30 -1.33
N GLY A 256 -9.05 -18.88 -0.86
CA GLY A 256 -10.35 -19.41 -1.23
C GLY A 256 -11.30 -18.37 -1.85
N PRO A 257 -12.57 -18.74 -2.09
CA PRO A 257 -13.60 -17.81 -2.54
C PRO A 257 -13.98 -16.78 -1.47
N TRP A 258 -14.71 -15.73 -1.84
CA TRP A 258 -15.13 -14.68 -0.90
C TRP A 258 -15.85 -15.18 0.36
N SER A 259 -16.67 -16.23 0.21
CA SER A 259 -17.44 -16.84 1.30
C SER A 259 -16.59 -17.62 2.31
N ASP A 260 -15.39 -18.05 1.90
CA ASP A 260 -14.41 -18.75 2.74
C ASP A 260 -13.02 -18.47 2.17
N LYS A 261 -12.36 -17.45 2.71
CA LYS A 261 -11.13 -16.88 2.12
C LYS A 261 -9.90 -17.73 2.44
N GLY A 262 -10.03 -18.64 3.39
CA GLY A 262 -8.93 -19.31 4.08
C GLY A 262 -8.50 -18.56 5.35
N ASP A 263 -7.91 -19.31 6.26
CA ASP A 263 -7.46 -18.79 7.56
C ASP A 263 -6.05 -18.19 7.47
N ALA A 264 -5.76 -17.23 8.36
CA ALA A 264 -4.46 -16.58 8.44
C ALA A 264 -3.35 -17.54 8.90
N THR A 265 -3.69 -18.53 9.74
CA THR A 265 -2.77 -19.52 10.33
C THR A 265 -3.29 -20.94 10.13
N GLY A 266 -2.45 -21.97 10.33
CA GLY A 266 -2.86 -23.38 10.23
C GLY A 266 -3.25 -23.83 8.83
N PHE A 267 -2.83 -23.09 7.80
CA PHE A 267 -3.10 -23.39 6.39
C PHE A 267 -2.18 -24.49 5.85
N SER A 268 -2.61 -25.15 4.78
CA SER A 268 -1.81 -26.20 4.12
C SER A 268 -0.76 -25.63 3.15
N THR A 269 0.22 -26.46 2.79
CA THR A 269 1.18 -26.16 1.71
C THR A 269 0.49 -25.88 0.37
N ASP A 270 -0.65 -26.51 0.08
CA ASP A 270 -1.43 -26.21 -1.13
C ASP A 270 -2.04 -24.79 -1.06
N GLN A 271 -2.58 -24.39 0.09
CA GLN A 271 -3.08 -23.03 0.29
C GLN A 271 -1.96 -21.99 0.22
N TRP A 272 -0.73 -22.32 0.63
CA TRP A 272 0.45 -21.48 0.39
C TRP A 272 0.66 -21.23 -1.11
N TYR A 273 0.74 -22.27 -1.93
CA TYR A 273 0.99 -22.12 -3.36
C TYR A 273 -0.16 -21.44 -4.10
N VAL A 274 -1.41 -21.69 -3.71
CA VAL A 274 -2.57 -20.94 -4.22
C VAL A 274 -2.44 -19.46 -3.89
N THR A 275 -2.05 -19.12 -2.65
CA THR A 275 -1.84 -17.73 -2.23
C THR A 275 -0.75 -17.05 -3.05
N MET A 276 0.40 -17.70 -3.25
CA MET A 276 1.50 -17.14 -4.05
C MET A 276 1.10 -16.94 -5.53
N ALA A 277 0.35 -17.88 -6.12
CA ALA A 277 -0.17 -17.73 -7.47
C ALA A 277 -1.18 -16.57 -7.58
N ARG A 278 -2.01 -16.35 -6.54
CA ARG A 278 -2.94 -15.20 -6.48
C ARG A 278 -2.21 -13.88 -6.31
N ALA A 279 -1.23 -13.79 -5.40
CA ALA A 279 -0.39 -12.59 -5.28
C ALA A 279 0.29 -12.25 -6.62
N ARG A 280 0.79 -13.26 -7.35
CA ARG A 280 1.42 -13.09 -8.66
C ARG A 280 0.47 -12.48 -9.70
N ARG A 281 -0.84 -12.72 -9.59
CA ARG A 281 -1.87 -12.17 -10.49
C ARG A 281 -1.88 -10.65 -10.52
N MET A 282 -1.40 -9.97 -9.47
CA MET A 282 -1.26 -8.51 -9.49
C MET A 282 -0.51 -8.02 -10.73
N GLU A 283 0.60 -8.66 -11.11
CA GLU A 283 1.32 -8.24 -12.32
C GLU A 283 0.47 -8.36 -13.59
N GLU A 284 -0.32 -9.43 -13.71
CA GLU A 284 -1.22 -9.58 -14.85
C GLU A 284 -2.23 -8.42 -14.88
N LEU A 285 -2.81 -8.06 -13.73
CA LEU A 285 -3.76 -6.96 -13.62
C LEU A 285 -3.10 -5.62 -13.97
N LEU A 286 -1.91 -5.34 -13.44
CA LEU A 286 -1.14 -4.13 -13.76
C LEU A 286 -0.84 -4.04 -15.25
N THR A 287 -0.40 -5.14 -15.86
CA THR A 287 -0.11 -5.21 -17.30
C THR A 287 -1.37 -4.91 -18.12
N ARG A 288 -2.49 -5.56 -17.79
CA ARG A 288 -3.74 -5.45 -18.54
C ARG A 288 -4.37 -4.06 -18.42
N HIS A 289 -4.46 -3.53 -17.21
CA HIS A 289 -4.96 -2.17 -16.99
C HIS A 289 -4.04 -1.12 -17.62
N SER A 290 -2.72 -1.23 -17.46
CA SER A 290 -1.76 -0.33 -18.10
C SER A 290 -1.86 -0.38 -19.62
N THR A 291 -2.11 -1.54 -20.22
CA THR A 291 -2.33 -1.68 -21.67
C THR A 291 -3.58 -0.94 -22.13
N VAL A 292 -4.67 -1.01 -21.36
CA VAL A 292 -5.88 -0.23 -21.63
C VAL A 292 -5.59 1.26 -21.50
N MET A 293 -4.85 1.68 -20.46
CA MET A 293 -4.46 3.08 -20.27
C MET A 293 -3.56 3.59 -21.40
N ASP A 294 -2.56 2.81 -21.84
CA ASP A 294 -1.62 3.16 -22.92
C ASP A 294 -2.34 3.44 -24.25
N ARG A 295 -3.51 2.82 -24.49
CA ARG A 295 -4.36 3.11 -25.67
C ARG A 295 -4.84 4.56 -25.71
N TYR A 296 -5.14 5.15 -24.56
CA TYR A 296 -5.68 6.50 -24.44
C TYR A 296 -4.60 7.52 -24.06
N ASP A 297 -3.60 7.09 -23.29
CA ASP A 297 -2.51 7.89 -22.75
C ASP A 297 -1.16 7.22 -23.01
N PRO A 298 -0.65 7.25 -24.26
CA PRO A 298 0.60 6.59 -24.66
C PRO A 298 1.85 7.24 -24.03
N HIS A 299 1.69 8.42 -23.43
CA HIS A 299 2.77 9.15 -22.75
C HIS A 299 2.79 8.94 -21.23
N ARG A 300 1.86 8.13 -20.71
CA ARG A 300 1.77 7.73 -19.30
C ARG A 300 1.67 8.89 -18.31
N LYS A 301 0.86 9.90 -18.66
CA LYS A 301 0.58 11.04 -17.78
C LYS A 301 -0.35 10.70 -16.63
N VAL A 302 -1.30 9.79 -16.86
CA VAL A 302 -2.26 9.35 -15.85
C VAL A 302 -1.63 8.23 -15.04
N GLY A 303 -1.45 8.44 -13.74
CA GLY A 303 -0.92 7.41 -12.85
C GLY A 303 -1.91 6.27 -12.64
N LEU A 304 -1.38 5.07 -12.39
CA LEU A 304 -2.12 3.97 -11.80
C LEU A 304 -1.79 3.91 -10.31
N VAL A 305 -2.82 3.89 -9.46
CA VAL A 305 -2.69 3.89 -8.01
C VAL A 305 -3.31 2.62 -7.44
N VAL A 306 -2.52 1.71 -6.87
CA VAL A 306 -3.04 0.47 -6.29
C VAL A 306 -3.36 0.70 -4.81
N ASP A 307 -4.39 1.50 -4.52
CA ASP A 307 -4.65 2.01 -3.16
C ASP A 307 -5.48 1.08 -2.25
N GLU A 308 -5.77 -0.14 -2.71
CA GLU A 308 -6.15 -1.28 -1.86
C GLU A 308 -5.56 -2.58 -2.40
N TRP A 309 -4.64 -3.15 -1.63
CA TRP A 309 -4.10 -4.48 -1.88
C TRP A 309 -3.66 -5.15 -0.59
N GLY A 310 -3.41 -6.45 -0.65
CA GLY A 310 -2.93 -7.24 0.48
C GLY A 310 -3.77 -8.49 0.67
N THR A 311 -3.48 -9.22 1.73
CA THR A 311 -4.16 -10.46 2.07
C THR A 311 -5.46 -10.22 2.84
N TRP A 312 -6.50 -10.97 2.49
CA TRP A 312 -7.77 -10.95 3.21
C TRP A 312 -8.13 -12.37 3.63
N TRP A 313 -8.11 -12.63 4.94
CA TRP A 313 -8.41 -13.92 5.53
C TRP A 313 -9.78 -13.95 6.20
N ASN A 314 -10.24 -15.16 6.55
CA ASN A 314 -11.25 -15.28 7.57
C ASN A 314 -10.72 -14.64 8.87
N VAL A 315 -11.58 -13.93 9.60
CA VAL A 315 -11.17 -13.29 10.85
C VAL A 315 -10.74 -14.32 11.90
N GLU A 316 -9.88 -13.91 12.83
CA GLU A 316 -9.49 -14.79 13.94
C GLU A 316 -10.71 -15.25 14.74
N LYS A 317 -10.71 -16.54 15.12
CA LYS A 317 -11.85 -17.16 15.80
C LYS A 317 -12.17 -16.43 17.09
N GLY A 318 -13.44 -16.06 17.27
CA GLY A 318 -13.93 -15.33 18.44
C GLY A 318 -13.82 -13.81 18.35
N THR A 319 -13.28 -13.27 17.25
CA THR A 319 -13.29 -11.81 17.00
C THR A 319 -14.55 -11.37 16.24
N ASN A 320 -14.84 -10.07 16.25
CA ASN A 320 -15.95 -9.52 15.48
C ASN A 320 -15.62 -9.57 13.98
N PRO A 321 -16.44 -10.25 13.15
CA PRO A 321 -16.17 -10.37 11.71
C PRO A 321 -16.13 -9.03 10.97
N GLY A 322 -16.83 -8.00 11.46
CA GLY A 322 -16.78 -6.65 10.88
C GLY A 322 -15.49 -5.89 11.15
N PHE A 323 -14.63 -6.38 12.07
CA PHE A 323 -13.39 -5.70 12.44
C PHE A 323 -12.19 -6.15 11.63
N LEU A 324 -12.35 -7.20 10.80
CA LEU A 324 -11.34 -7.71 9.88
C LEU A 324 -9.97 -7.97 10.55
N TYR A 325 -9.98 -8.38 11.81
CA TYR A 325 -8.78 -8.75 12.53
C TYR A 325 -8.33 -10.15 12.08
N GLN A 326 -7.12 -10.23 11.55
CA GLN A 326 -6.47 -11.46 11.13
C GLN A 326 -5.02 -11.45 11.60
N GLN A 327 -4.43 -12.62 11.82
CA GLN A 327 -2.99 -12.72 12.07
C GLN A 327 -2.18 -12.43 10.78
N ASN A 328 -0.87 -12.20 10.95
CA ASN A 328 0.07 -11.95 9.87
C ASN A 328 1.29 -12.89 9.98
N THR A 329 1.56 -13.66 8.93
CA THR A 329 2.54 -14.76 8.89
C THR A 329 3.64 -14.52 7.86
N LEU A 330 4.63 -15.40 7.81
CA LEU A 330 5.64 -15.41 6.73
C LEU A 330 5.01 -15.48 5.32
N ARG A 331 3.84 -16.12 5.16
CA ARG A 331 3.09 -16.10 3.90
C ARG A 331 2.73 -14.68 3.48
N ASP A 332 2.25 -13.86 4.40
CA ASP A 332 1.86 -12.48 4.15
C ASP A 332 3.07 -11.61 3.76
N ALA A 333 4.21 -11.84 4.42
CA ALA A 333 5.48 -11.21 4.04
C ALA A 333 5.83 -11.47 2.56
N LEU A 334 5.75 -12.72 2.08
CA LEU A 334 6.03 -13.02 0.67
C LEU A 334 4.97 -12.49 -0.29
N VAL A 335 3.70 -12.39 0.12
CA VAL A 335 2.69 -11.69 -0.67
C VAL A 335 3.09 -10.23 -0.90
N ALA A 336 3.54 -9.53 0.15
CA ALA A 336 4.02 -8.15 0.02
C ALA A 336 5.24 -8.04 -0.88
N ALA A 337 6.23 -8.93 -0.74
CA ALA A 337 7.42 -8.95 -1.58
C ALA A 337 7.09 -9.13 -3.08
N VAL A 338 6.20 -10.08 -3.40
CA VAL A 338 5.76 -10.33 -4.80
C VAL A 338 5.01 -9.13 -5.38
N HIS A 339 4.20 -8.44 -4.58
CA HIS A 339 3.53 -7.21 -5.01
C HIS A 339 4.51 -6.08 -5.27
N PHE A 340 5.49 -5.85 -4.38
CA PHE A 340 6.53 -4.85 -4.60
C PHE A 340 7.32 -5.12 -5.87
N ASP A 341 7.75 -6.37 -6.10
CA ASP A 341 8.44 -6.74 -7.34
C ASP A 341 7.59 -6.41 -8.59
N ALA A 342 6.27 -6.60 -8.51
CA ALA A 342 5.34 -6.23 -9.58
C ALA A 342 5.23 -4.71 -9.76
N PHE A 343 5.10 -3.94 -8.67
CA PHE A 343 5.04 -2.48 -8.72
C PHE A 343 6.33 -1.88 -9.30
N HIS A 344 7.51 -2.39 -8.91
CA HIS A 344 8.79 -1.89 -9.40
C HIS A 344 8.95 -2.07 -10.90
N ARG A 345 8.56 -3.24 -11.42
CA ARG A 345 8.58 -3.50 -12.87
C ARG A 345 7.55 -2.68 -13.66
N HIS A 346 6.56 -2.09 -12.97
CA HIS A 346 5.55 -1.21 -13.54
C HIS A 346 5.74 0.25 -13.12
N ALA A 347 6.94 0.64 -12.63
CA ALA A 347 7.21 1.98 -12.09
C ALA A 347 6.98 3.13 -13.10
N GLU A 348 6.94 2.85 -14.40
CA GLU A 348 6.56 3.83 -15.44
C GLU A 348 5.09 4.23 -15.42
N ARG A 349 4.22 3.47 -14.72
CA ARG A 349 2.77 3.70 -14.68
C ARG A 349 2.22 3.65 -13.25
N VAL A 350 2.70 2.72 -12.44
CA VAL A 350 2.31 2.58 -11.03
C VAL A 350 3.08 3.59 -10.19
N VAL A 351 2.38 4.60 -9.71
CA VAL A 351 2.99 5.74 -9.01
C VAL A 351 2.75 5.73 -7.51
N MET A 352 1.76 4.95 -7.05
CA MET A 352 1.40 4.81 -5.64
C MET A 352 0.69 3.48 -5.43
N ALA A 353 0.81 2.94 -4.22
CA ALA A 353 0.02 1.82 -3.75
C ALA A 353 -0.17 1.94 -2.23
N ASN A 354 -1.27 1.40 -1.70
CA ASN A 354 -1.59 1.46 -0.29
C ASN A 354 -2.05 0.09 0.20
N ILE A 355 -1.28 -0.51 1.12
CA ILE A 355 -1.64 -1.82 1.67
C ILE A 355 -2.81 -1.69 2.65
N ALA A 356 -3.75 -2.62 2.56
CA ALA A 356 -4.92 -2.71 3.40
C ALA A 356 -4.69 -3.69 4.57
N GLN A 357 -4.69 -3.25 5.84
CA GLN A 357 -4.60 -1.87 6.31
C GLN A 357 -3.37 -1.70 7.22
N THR A 358 -3.25 -0.58 7.92
CA THR A 358 -1.98 -0.25 8.60
C THR A 358 -1.84 -0.91 9.97
N VAL A 359 -2.89 -0.88 10.79
CA VAL A 359 -2.88 -1.38 12.18
C VAL A 359 -4.13 -2.23 12.44
N ASN A 360 -3.96 -3.40 13.07
CA ASN A 360 -5.03 -4.32 13.53
C ASN A 360 -6.03 -4.85 12.48
N VAL A 361 -5.95 -4.43 11.22
CA VAL A 361 -6.96 -4.68 10.20
C VAL A 361 -6.29 -5.24 8.96
N LEU A 362 -6.82 -6.35 8.45
CA LEU A 362 -6.32 -7.05 7.25
C LEU A 362 -4.80 -7.32 7.33
N GLN A 363 -4.02 -7.01 6.29
CA GLN A 363 -2.59 -7.28 6.25
C GLN A 363 -1.77 -6.20 6.97
N ALA A 364 -2.03 -6.06 8.28
CA ALA A 364 -1.47 -5.01 9.12
C ALA A 364 0.06 -5.02 9.20
N MET A 365 0.64 -3.82 9.30
CA MET A 365 2.05 -3.65 9.70
C MET A 365 2.23 -3.96 11.19
N ILE A 366 1.26 -3.53 11.98
CA ILE A 366 1.33 -3.54 13.43
C ILE A 366 0.04 -4.13 13.99
N LEU A 367 0.18 -5.03 14.95
CA LEU A 367 -0.92 -5.45 15.81
C LEU A 367 -0.69 -4.87 17.20
N THR A 368 -1.74 -4.31 17.78
CA THR A 368 -1.72 -3.79 19.15
C THR A 368 -2.64 -4.64 20.01
N ASP A 369 -2.07 -5.22 21.05
CA ASP A 369 -2.84 -6.02 22.00
C ASP A 369 -3.62 -5.11 22.96
N PRO A 370 -4.95 -5.24 23.08
CA PRO A 370 -5.74 -4.35 23.92
C PRO A 370 -5.54 -4.61 25.42
N ASP A 371 -5.11 -5.82 25.80
CA ASP A 371 -5.04 -6.24 27.21
C ASP A 371 -3.67 -5.90 27.81
N SER A 372 -2.58 -6.27 27.12
CA SER A 372 -1.20 -6.03 27.53
C SER A 372 -0.64 -4.68 27.03
N GLY A 373 -1.28 -4.09 26.02
CA GLY A 373 -0.75 -2.90 25.32
C GLY A 373 0.42 -3.21 24.38
N ALA A 374 0.82 -4.47 24.23
CA ALA A 374 1.97 -4.88 23.43
C ALA A 374 1.83 -4.45 21.96
N LEU A 375 2.96 -4.02 21.39
CA LEU A 375 3.08 -3.69 19.98
C LEU A 375 3.82 -4.82 19.27
N VAL A 376 3.13 -5.48 18.33
CA VAL A 376 3.67 -6.59 17.54
C VAL A 376 3.95 -6.09 16.14
N LEU A 377 5.22 -6.12 15.74
CA LEU A 377 5.63 -5.87 14.36
C LEU A 377 5.39 -7.13 13.55
N THR A 378 4.66 -7.03 12.46
CA THR A 378 4.31 -8.22 11.67
C THR A 378 5.44 -8.62 10.71
N PRO A 379 5.45 -9.86 10.20
CA PRO A 379 6.31 -10.24 9.09
C PRO A 379 6.19 -9.29 7.88
N THR A 380 4.98 -8.77 7.61
CA THR A 380 4.77 -7.78 6.55
C THR A 380 5.51 -6.46 6.83
N TYR A 381 5.49 -5.94 8.07
CA TYR A 381 6.27 -4.75 8.45
C TYR A 381 7.76 -4.92 8.14
N HIS A 382 8.31 -6.11 8.38
CA HIS A 382 9.71 -6.37 8.12
C HIS A 382 10.06 -6.34 6.63
N VAL A 383 9.16 -6.77 5.74
CA VAL A 383 9.35 -6.63 4.29
C VAL A 383 9.32 -5.16 3.87
N PHE A 384 8.40 -4.35 4.40
CA PHE A 384 8.42 -2.89 4.16
C PHE A 384 9.77 -2.28 4.60
N ALA A 385 10.24 -2.63 5.81
CA ALA A 385 11.53 -2.15 6.32
C ALA A 385 12.71 -2.52 5.41
N MET A 386 12.75 -3.77 4.93
CA MET A 386 13.81 -4.29 4.05
C MET A 386 13.80 -3.66 2.65
N ASN A 387 12.70 -3.06 2.24
CA ASN A 387 12.54 -2.44 0.92
C ASN A 387 12.85 -0.93 0.88
N THR A 388 13.13 -0.29 2.01
CA THR A 388 13.34 1.17 2.09
C THR A 388 14.42 1.71 1.14
N GLY A 389 15.42 0.88 0.77
CA GLY A 389 16.45 1.24 -0.21
C GLY A 389 15.93 1.42 -1.64
N HIS A 390 14.74 0.91 -1.98
CA HIS A 390 14.08 1.13 -3.26
C HIS A 390 13.34 2.47 -3.34
N HIS A 391 13.12 3.16 -2.21
CA HIS A 391 12.37 4.42 -2.17
C HIS A 391 13.04 5.51 -3.04
N ASP A 392 12.31 5.93 -4.08
CA ASP A 392 12.74 6.92 -5.07
C ASP A 392 14.06 6.53 -5.78
N ALA A 393 14.37 5.22 -5.84
CA ALA A 393 15.49 4.67 -6.59
C ALA A 393 15.09 4.42 -8.06
N ALA A 394 16.06 4.37 -8.97
CA ALA A 394 15.80 3.98 -10.35
C ALA A 394 15.69 2.46 -10.45
N ALA A 395 14.58 1.95 -10.99
CA ALA A 395 14.40 0.52 -11.24
C ALA A 395 15.48 -0.01 -12.19
N LEU A 396 15.95 -1.22 -11.95
CA LEU A 396 16.82 -1.94 -12.85
C LEU A 396 16.06 -3.13 -13.44
N ALA A 397 16.26 -3.40 -14.72
CA ALA A 397 15.70 -4.60 -15.33
C ALA A 397 16.36 -5.85 -14.73
N VAL A 398 15.54 -6.78 -14.25
CA VAL A 398 15.99 -8.09 -13.75
C VAL A 398 15.52 -9.17 -14.71
N HIS A 399 16.45 -9.79 -15.42
CA HIS A 399 16.14 -10.89 -16.34
C HIS A 399 16.44 -12.23 -15.68
N LEU A 400 15.40 -12.85 -15.11
CA LEU A 400 15.49 -14.18 -14.52
C LEU A 400 15.53 -15.26 -15.60
N ARG A 401 16.45 -16.23 -15.45
CA ARG A 401 16.63 -17.39 -16.33
C ARG A 401 16.74 -18.66 -15.52
N GLY A 402 16.19 -19.76 -16.05
CA GLY A 402 16.25 -21.07 -15.39
C GLY A 402 15.40 -21.16 -14.13
N VAL A 403 14.41 -20.26 -13.95
CA VAL A 403 13.49 -20.31 -12.82
C VAL A 403 12.58 -21.52 -12.98
N GLU A 404 12.58 -22.38 -11.97
CA GLU A 404 11.63 -23.49 -11.88
C GLU A 404 10.21 -22.96 -11.65
N THR A 405 9.24 -23.66 -12.24
CA THR A 405 7.83 -23.37 -12.03
C THR A 405 7.14 -24.53 -11.31
N ARG A 406 6.05 -24.21 -10.61
CA ARG A 406 5.13 -25.18 -10.04
C ARG A 406 3.73 -24.95 -10.62
N ALA A 407 3.10 -26.04 -11.08
CA ALA A 407 1.70 -26.02 -11.46
C ALA A 407 0.81 -25.76 -10.23
N VAL A 408 -0.05 -24.75 -10.31
CA VAL A 408 -1.06 -24.39 -9.31
C VAL A 408 -2.39 -24.23 -10.04
N GLY A 409 -3.18 -25.29 -10.07
CA GLY A 409 -4.39 -25.35 -10.89
C GLY A 409 -4.06 -25.18 -12.38
N ALA A 410 -4.55 -24.10 -13.00
CA ALA A 410 -4.29 -23.76 -14.40
C ALA A 410 -3.13 -22.76 -14.60
N THR A 411 -2.45 -22.35 -13.53
CA THR A 411 -1.37 -21.36 -13.57
C THR A 411 -0.03 -22.04 -13.28
N GLU A 412 1.02 -21.62 -13.99
CA GLU A 412 2.40 -21.96 -13.65
C GLU A 412 2.99 -20.85 -12.77
N LEU A 413 3.31 -21.16 -11.51
CA LEU A 413 3.93 -20.24 -10.57
C LEU A 413 5.45 -20.33 -10.68
N PRO A 414 6.16 -19.27 -11.11
CA PRO A 414 7.61 -19.19 -10.95
C PRO A 414 7.96 -19.19 -9.47
N LEU A 415 8.90 -20.03 -9.06
CA LEU A 415 9.24 -20.21 -7.64
C LEU A 415 10.27 -19.18 -7.12
N VAL A 416 10.71 -18.27 -7.99
CA VAL A 416 11.54 -17.13 -7.63
C VAL A 416 10.92 -15.85 -8.18
N SER A 417 10.85 -14.82 -7.34
CA SER A 417 10.56 -13.43 -7.74
C SER A 417 11.74 -12.55 -7.36
N ALA A 418 12.01 -11.52 -8.17
CA ALA A 418 13.11 -10.62 -7.91
C ALA A 418 12.83 -9.21 -8.43
N SER A 419 13.45 -8.22 -7.79
CA SER A 419 13.53 -6.84 -8.25
C SER A 419 14.89 -6.24 -7.90
N ALA A 420 15.25 -5.16 -8.58
CA ALA A 420 16.48 -4.43 -8.31
C ALA A 420 16.30 -2.94 -8.58
N SER A 421 17.06 -2.11 -7.87
CA SER A 421 17.12 -0.67 -8.13
C SER A 421 18.50 -0.10 -7.80
N VAL A 422 18.81 1.06 -8.36
CA VAL A 422 20.06 1.82 -8.10
C VAL A 422 19.75 3.24 -7.64
N LYS A 423 20.56 3.75 -6.70
CA LYS A 423 20.48 5.12 -6.19
C LYS A 423 21.89 5.65 -5.88
N GLY A 424 22.45 6.40 -6.82
CA GLY A 424 23.84 6.88 -6.71
C GLY A 424 24.82 5.71 -6.76
N ASP A 425 25.63 5.56 -5.72
CA ASP A 425 26.66 4.52 -5.59
C ASP A 425 26.19 3.28 -4.81
N THR A 426 24.87 3.12 -4.65
CA THR A 426 24.28 1.92 -4.05
C THR A 426 23.24 1.30 -4.96
N ALA A 427 23.09 -0.02 -4.88
CA ALA A 427 21.95 -0.75 -5.44
C ALA A 427 21.35 -1.69 -4.39
N LEU A 428 20.07 -2.02 -4.56
CA LEU A 428 19.37 -3.00 -3.74
C LEU A 428 18.76 -4.04 -4.66
N VAL A 429 19.00 -5.32 -4.35
CA VAL A 429 18.37 -6.46 -5.02
C VAL A 429 17.49 -7.18 -4.02
N SER A 430 16.20 -7.32 -4.32
CA SER A 430 15.23 -8.10 -3.56
C SER A 430 14.98 -9.44 -4.23
N LEU A 431 14.97 -10.52 -3.45
CA LEU A 431 14.86 -11.90 -3.92
C LEU A 431 13.87 -12.66 -3.04
N SER A 432 12.88 -13.31 -3.65
CA SER A 432 11.89 -14.12 -2.95
C SER A 432 11.97 -15.57 -3.43
N ASN A 433 12.17 -16.52 -2.51
CA ASN A 433 11.96 -17.95 -2.77
C ASN A 433 10.53 -18.32 -2.35
N LEU A 434 9.69 -18.62 -3.32
CA LEU A 434 8.27 -18.94 -3.12
C LEU A 434 8.04 -20.44 -2.90
N ASP A 435 9.08 -21.25 -3.01
CA ASP A 435 9.03 -22.67 -2.71
C ASP A 435 8.85 -22.88 -1.20
N ALA A 436 7.86 -23.67 -0.83
CA ALA A 436 7.55 -23.93 0.57
C ALA A 436 8.57 -24.83 1.26
N GLU A 437 9.37 -25.60 0.52
CA GLU A 437 10.15 -26.71 1.07
C GLU A 437 11.60 -26.73 0.63
N THR A 438 11.91 -26.17 -0.54
CA THR A 438 13.21 -26.33 -1.17
C THR A 438 14.02 -25.04 -1.13
N ASP A 439 15.20 -25.11 -0.51
CA ASP A 439 16.23 -24.08 -0.62
C ASP A 439 16.70 -23.94 -2.08
N ARG A 440 17.03 -22.72 -2.48
CA ARG A 440 17.46 -22.39 -3.84
C ARG A 440 18.79 -21.65 -3.81
N THR A 441 19.49 -21.70 -4.92
CA THR A 441 20.69 -20.88 -5.14
C THR A 441 20.48 -20.06 -6.41
N LEU A 442 20.74 -18.76 -6.32
CA LEU A 442 20.58 -17.80 -7.40
C LEU A 442 21.92 -17.13 -7.69
N VAL A 443 22.33 -17.08 -8.96
CA VAL A 443 23.47 -16.27 -9.38
C VAL A 443 22.99 -14.90 -9.82
N LEU A 444 23.47 -13.85 -9.18
CA LEU A 444 23.38 -12.46 -9.63
C LEU A 444 24.52 -12.20 -10.64
N ASP A 445 24.15 -12.14 -11.92
CA ASP A 445 25.03 -11.74 -13.03
C ASP A 445 24.98 -10.21 -13.13
N LEU A 446 25.89 -9.56 -12.40
CA LEU A 446 25.93 -8.11 -12.18
C LEU A 446 26.90 -7.46 -13.17
N ARG A 447 26.41 -6.46 -13.91
CA ARG A 447 27.13 -5.88 -15.06
C ARG A 447 27.12 -4.36 -15.02
N GLY A 448 27.95 -3.75 -15.85
CA GLY A 448 27.96 -2.29 -16.08
C GLY A 448 28.68 -1.45 -15.02
N ARG A 449 28.74 -1.94 -13.77
CA ARG A 449 29.48 -1.29 -12.67
C ARG A 449 30.21 -2.30 -11.80
N ASP A 450 31.27 -1.85 -11.15
CA ASP A 450 32.03 -2.67 -10.21
C ASP A 450 31.30 -2.72 -8.87
N VAL A 451 31.11 -3.93 -8.33
CA VAL A 451 30.60 -4.15 -6.96
C VAL A 451 31.79 -4.25 -6.02
N VAL A 452 31.90 -3.30 -5.08
CA VAL A 452 33.04 -3.20 -4.15
C VAL A 452 32.69 -3.69 -2.74
N GLY A 453 31.40 -3.85 -2.44
CA GLY A 453 30.91 -4.31 -1.15
C GLY A 453 29.47 -4.77 -1.24
N HIS A 454 29.05 -5.61 -0.28
CA HIS A 454 27.65 -5.98 -0.11
C HIS A 454 27.30 -6.25 1.35
N THR A 455 26.04 -6.05 1.70
CA THR A 455 25.41 -6.60 2.90
C THR A 455 24.13 -7.30 2.50
N ALA A 456 23.72 -8.30 3.26
CA ALA A 456 22.50 -9.03 2.96
C ALA A 456 21.71 -9.36 4.22
N ARG A 457 20.39 -9.37 4.10
CA ARG A 457 19.47 -9.79 5.16
C ARG A 457 18.47 -10.80 4.62
N VAL A 458 18.02 -11.69 5.50
CA VAL A 458 17.00 -12.69 5.20
C VAL A 458 15.85 -12.60 6.21
N LEU A 459 14.63 -12.72 5.70
CA LEU A 459 13.42 -12.97 6.47
C LEU A 459 12.89 -14.35 6.08
N THR A 460 12.87 -15.27 7.05
CA THR A 460 12.34 -16.62 6.90
C THR A 460 11.95 -17.15 8.29
N ALA A 461 11.38 -18.35 8.36
CA ALA A 461 11.04 -19.03 9.59
C ALA A 461 11.10 -20.56 9.39
N LYS A 462 10.84 -21.33 10.45
CA LYS A 462 10.80 -22.80 10.35
C LYS A 462 9.49 -23.34 9.76
N ALA A 463 8.42 -22.56 9.83
CA ALA A 463 7.08 -22.95 9.43
C ALA A 463 6.46 -21.84 8.57
N LEU A 464 5.61 -22.23 7.61
CA LEU A 464 5.00 -21.31 6.65
C LEU A 464 4.06 -20.30 7.34
N ASP A 465 3.37 -20.72 8.40
CA ASP A 465 2.43 -19.92 9.16
C ASP A 465 3.05 -19.31 10.43
N ALA A 466 4.38 -19.33 10.56
CA ALA A 466 5.08 -18.66 11.64
C ALA A 466 4.74 -17.16 11.64
N HIS A 467 4.51 -16.63 12.83
CA HIS A 467 4.05 -15.26 13.05
C HIS A 467 4.47 -14.76 14.42
N ASN A 468 4.40 -13.44 14.60
CA ASN A 468 4.71 -12.79 15.87
C ASN A 468 3.44 -12.66 16.72
N THR A 469 3.58 -12.76 18.04
CA THR A 469 2.50 -12.59 19.03
C THR A 469 2.96 -11.67 20.16
N PRO A 470 2.07 -11.17 21.03
CA PRO A 470 2.46 -10.41 22.22
C PRO A 470 3.47 -11.13 23.12
N GLU A 471 3.43 -12.47 23.16
CA GLU A 471 4.34 -13.31 23.95
C GLU A 471 5.66 -13.60 23.23
N GLN A 472 5.69 -13.50 21.89
CA GLN A 472 6.86 -13.77 21.07
C GLN A 472 6.94 -12.76 19.91
N LEU A 473 7.51 -11.59 20.20
CA LEU A 473 7.53 -10.42 19.31
C LEU A 473 8.44 -10.58 18.09
N ASP A 474 9.39 -11.51 18.12
CA ASP A 474 10.46 -11.69 17.13
C ASP A 474 10.56 -13.13 16.60
N ALA A 475 9.47 -13.90 16.64
CA ALA A 475 9.39 -15.25 16.06
C ALA A 475 9.77 -15.27 14.57
N VAL A 476 9.42 -14.20 13.85
CA VAL A 476 9.73 -13.95 12.44
C VAL A 476 10.24 -12.51 12.32
N ALA A 477 11.56 -12.37 12.28
CA ALA A 477 12.25 -11.10 12.14
C ALA A 477 13.47 -11.25 11.20
N PRO A 478 13.90 -10.17 10.51
CA PRO A 478 15.06 -10.22 9.64
C PRO A 478 16.36 -10.48 10.40
N THR A 479 17.23 -11.29 9.83
CA THR A 479 18.59 -11.53 10.32
C THR A 479 19.63 -11.26 9.23
N ASP A 480 20.89 -11.10 9.62
CA ASP A 480 21.99 -11.00 8.66
C ASP A 480 22.10 -12.31 7.86
N HIS A 481 22.29 -12.18 6.55
CA HIS A 481 22.37 -13.32 5.65
C HIS A 481 23.81 -13.53 5.15
N ALA A 482 24.45 -14.60 5.64
CA ALA A 482 25.83 -14.96 5.30
C ALA A 482 25.95 -15.80 4.01
N GLY A 483 24.84 -16.25 3.43
CA GLY A 483 24.80 -17.09 2.23
C GLY A 483 25.02 -16.32 0.92
N VAL A 484 25.81 -15.25 0.96
CA VAL A 484 26.20 -14.48 -0.23
C VAL A 484 27.69 -14.70 -0.49
N HIS A 485 28.00 -15.19 -1.68
CA HIS A 485 29.34 -15.65 -2.03
C HIS A 485 29.82 -15.02 -3.33
N PRO A 486 31.13 -14.74 -3.48
CA PRO A 486 31.69 -14.29 -4.75
C PRO A 486 31.47 -15.33 -5.85
N HIS A 487 31.02 -14.88 -7.02
CA HIS A 487 30.84 -15.71 -8.20
C HIS A 487 31.51 -15.03 -9.41
N PRO A 488 32.03 -15.77 -10.42
CA PRO A 488 32.70 -15.16 -11.59
C PRO A 488 31.87 -14.15 -12.40
N ARG A 489 30.55 -14.10 -12.18
CA ARG A 489 29.61 -13.16 -12.82
C ARG A 489 29.10 -12.06 -11.90
N GLY A 490 29.51 -12.03 -10.64
CA GLY A 490 28.94 -11.16 -9.61
C GLY A 490 28.86 -11.91 -8.29
N LEU A 491 27.64 -12.24 -7.86
CA LEU A 491 27.39 -12.90 -6.57
C LEU A 491 26.56 -14.17 -6.77
N GLU A 492 26.76 -15.15 -5.90
CA GLU A 492 25.86 -16.28 -5.69
C GLU A 492 25.16 -16.08 -4.35
N VAL A 493 23.84 -16.29 -4.32
CA VAL A 493 22.99 -16.06 -3.16
C VAL A 493 22.21 -17.33 -2.84
N GLU A 494 22.34 -17.81 -1.61
CA GLU A 494 21.51 -18.87 -1.05
C GLU A 494 20.15 -18.28 -0.63
N LEU A 495 19.07 -18.91 -1.07
CA LEU A 495 17.72 -18.52 -0.75
C LEU A 495 17.06 -19.68 0.01
N PRO A 496 16.98 -19.63 1.35
CA PRO A 496 16.24 -20.63 2.10
C PRO A 496 14.82 -20.81 1.56
N ALA A 497 14.21 -21.97 1.78
CA ALA A 497 12.79 -22.16 1.49
C ALA A 497 11.96 -21.01 2.10
N HIS A 498 10.88 -20.62 1.40
CA HIS A 498 9.90 -19.63 1.83
C HIS A 498 10.53 -18.35 2.43
N SER A 499 11.50 -17.77 1.72
CA SER A 499 12.30 -16.66 2.24
C SER A 499 12.24 -15.41 1.38
N TYR A 500 12.48 -14.27 2.03
CA TYR A 500 12.73 -12.99 1.40
C TYR A 500 14.12 -12.50 1.76
N VAL A 501 14.97 -12.28 0.77
CA VAL A 501 16.36 -11.84 0.91
C VAL A 501 16.53 -10.49 0.23
N THR A 502 17.23 -9.57 0.89
CA THR A 502 17.73 -8.35 0.24
C THR A 502 19.25 -8.33 0.27
N VAL A 503 19.85 -7.91 -0.84
CA VAL A 503 21.29 -7.71 -0.99
C VAL A 503 21.52 -6.25 -1.37
N ALA A 504 22.07 -5.47 -0.43
CA ALA A 504 22.50 -4.11 -0.69
C ALA A 504 23.94 -4.14 -1.23
N LEU A 505 24.18 -3.45 -2.34
CA LEU A 505 25.44 -3.40 -3.06
C LEU A 505 26.06 -2.01 -2.95
N GLU A 506 27.36 -1.95 -2.73
CA GLU A 506 28.18 -0.74 -2.88
C GLU A 506 28.84 -0.78 -4.27
N LEU A 507 28.70 0.30 -5.02
CA LEU A 507 29.11 0.39 -6.42
C LEU A 507 30.22 1.42 -6.60
N ARG A 508 31.09 1.19 -7.59
CA ARG A 508 32.09 2.16 -8.05
C ARG A 508 31.89 2.51 -9.53
#